data_AF-A0A7S3LAZ0-F1
#
_entry.id   AF-A0A7S3LAZ0-F1
#
_cell.length_a   1.000
_cell.length_b   1.000
_cell.length_c   1.000
_cell.angle_alpha   90.00
_cell.angle_beta   90.00
_cell.angle_gamma   90.00
#
_symmetry.space_group_name_H-M   'P 1'
#
loop_
_entity.id
_entity.type
_entity.pdbx_description
1 polymer ?
#
loop_
_entity_poly.entity_id
_entity_poly.type
_entity_poly.pdbx_seq_one_letter_code
_entity_poly.pdbx_strand_id
1 'polypeptide(L)'
;TPRQPLPPMPRVMPPKTSIAATVESATTAAAIKPKKRGGVLITTGWIILGLLAVDQVLQYMDRAEAKKAVTELQQAEDEARREFFEQHKDKPAIHECIVKFEYKMSGTRGLKGVSLNDRLEVVEEGVGPNGTYATCRRRDAAGNIASIGWYPLSFMEKVHKPRQK
;
A
#
# COMPACT_ATOMS: atom_id res chain seq x y z
N THR A 1 -10.54 -12.69 3.38
CA THR A 1 -11.90 -12.13 3.53
C THR A 1 -11.95 -10.80 2.79
N PRO A 2 -12.69 -10.70 1.67
CA PRO A 2 -12.80 -9.46 0.90
C PRO A 2 -13.58 -8.41 1.71
N ARG A 3 -13.05 -7.20 1.81
CA ARG A 3 -13.68 -6.08 2.54
C ARG A 3 -14.86 -5.56 1.72
N GLN A 4 -16.05 -5.55 2.33
CA GLN A 4 -17.26 -4.96 1.74
C GLN A 4 -17.09 -3.44 1.57
N PRO A 5 -17.48 -2.87 0.41
CA PRO A 5 -17.49 -1.43 0.21
C PRO A 5 -18.59 -0.76 1.04
N LEU A 6 -18.26 0.39 1.61
CA LEU A 6 -19.15 1.19 2.45
C LEU A 6 -20.34 1.77 1.65
N PRO A 7 -21.53 1.83 2.25
CA PRO A 7 -22.72 2.37 1.58
C PRO A 7 -22.63 3.90 1.39
N PRO A 8 -23.24 4.44 0.31
CA PRO A 8 -23.26 5.87 0.04
C PRO A 8 -24.15 6.62 1.05
N MET A 9 -23.64 7.77 1.53
CA MET A 9 -24.38 8.64 2.46
C MET A 9 -25.53 9.39 1.77
N PRO A 10 -26.64 9.64 2.48
CA PRO A 10 -27.79 10.35 1.94
C PRO A 10 -27.52 11.84 1.72
N ARG A 11 -27.89 12.34 0.54
CA ARG A 11 -27.86 13.78 0.19
C ARG A 11 -29.00 14.50 0.90
N VAL A 12 -28.66 15.43 1.80
CA VAL A 12 -29.60 16.39 2.39
C VAL A 12 -29.78 17.55 1.40
N MET A 13 -30.98 17.68 0.83
CA MET A 13 -31.35 18.85 0.01
C MET A 13 -31.82 20.00 0.91
N PRO A 14 -31.45 21.26 0.60
CA PRO A 14 -32.00 22.42 1.29
C PRO A 14 -33.45 22.74 0.84
N PRO A 15 -34.27 23.30 1.73
CA PRO A 15 -35.68 23.60 1.46
C PRO A 15 -35.84 24.80 0.52
N LYS A 16 -36.78 24.70 -0.42
CA LYS A 16 -37.22 25.79 -1.30
C LYS A 16 -38.13 26.73 -0.52
N THR A 17 -37.65 27.92 -0.19
CA THR A 17 -38.50 28.99 0.38
C THR A 17 -39.12 29.79 -0.76
N SER A 18 -40.41 29.58 -1.00
CA SER A 18 -41.24 30.46 -1.84
C SER A 18 -41.54 31.74 -1.08
N ILE A 19 -41.12 32.88 -1.60
CA ILE A 19 -41.51 34.19 -1.09
C ILE A 19 -42.53 34.78 -2.08
N ALA A 20 -43.78 34.80 -1.64
CA ALA A 20 -44.84 35.60 -2.23
C ALA A 20 -44.53 37.09 -1.97
N ALA A 21 -44.52 37.89 -3.02
CA ALA A 21 -44.35 39.33 -2.94
C ALA A 21 -45.71 40.01 -3.14
N THR A 22 -46.27 40.50 -2.04
CA THR A 22 -47.38 41.47 -2.01
C THR A 22 -46.84 42.84 -2.41
N VAL A 23 -47.45 43.45 -3.41
CA VAL A 23 -47.14 44.81 -3.88
C VAL A 23 -48.07 45.78 -3.17
N GLU A 24 -47.53 46.64 -2.31
CA GLU A 24 -48.20 47.86 -1.86
C GLU A 24 -47.27 49.07 -2.02
N SER A 25 -47.86 50.09 -2.66
CA SER A 25 -47.31 51.38 -3.03
C SER A 25 -47.00 52.27 -1.82
N ALA A 26 -45.93 53.07 -1.87
CA ALA A 26 -45.95 54.45 -1.36
C ALA A 26 -44.70 55.25 -1.76
N THR A 27 -44.98 56.44 -2.25
CA THR A 27 -44.08 57.48 -2.75
C THR A 27 -43.47 58.31 -1.61
N THR A 28 -42.31 58.90 -1.89
CA THR A 28 -41.68 60.12 -1.29
C THR A 28 -40.70 59.99 -0.11
N ALA A 29 -39.78 60.97 -0.10
CA ALA A 29 -38.70 61.28 0.84
C ALA A 29 -37.35 60.58 0.60
N ALA A 30 -36.48 61.31 -0.11
CA ALA A 30 -35.06 61.06 -0.22
C ALA A 30 -34.40 61.11 1.18
N ALA A 31 -34.07 59.93 1.70
CA ALA A 31 -33.10 59.76 2.77
C ALA A 31 -32.01 58.84 2.21
N ILE A 32 -30.80 59.39 2.04
CA ILE A 32 -29.61 58.60 1.66
C ILE A 32 -29.31 57.66 2.83
N LYS A 33 -29.90 56.46 2.81
CA LYS A 33 -29.61 55.39 3.77
C LYS A 33 -28.14 54.99 3.56
N PRO A 34 -27.32 54.85 4.63
CA PRO A 34 -25.97 54.35 4.48
C PRO A 34 -26.06 52.95 3.87
N LYS A 35 -25.50 52.80 2.67
CA LYS A 35 -25.43 51.55 1.90
C LYS A 35 -24.79 50.50 2.79
N LYS A 36 -25.59 49.59 3.37
CA LYS A 36 -25.11 48.55 4.30
C LYS A 36 -23.97 47.79 3.61
N ARG A 37 -22.80 47.78 4.22
CA ARG A 37 -21.54 47.20 3.73
C ARG A 37 -21.60 45.66 3.65
N GLY A 38 -22.45 45.12 2.78
CA GLY A 38 -22.53 43.66 2.51
C GLY A 38 -21.26 43.08 1.89
N GLY A 39 -20.37 43.93 1.37
CA GLY A 39 -19.11 43.51 0.76
C GLY A 39 -18.13 42.84 1.72
N VAL A 40 -18.13 43.19 3.01
CA VAL A 40 -17.13 42.68 3.97
C VAL A 40 -17.24 41.16 4.16
N LEU A 41 -18.47 40.64 4.30
CA LEU A 41 -18.70 39.19 4.45
C LEU A 41 -18.31 38.41 3.19
N ILE A 42 -18.55 39.00 2.01
CA ILE A 42 -18.17 38.40 0.73
C ILE A 42 -16.64 38.35 0.63
N THR A 43 -15.94 39.43 0.98
CA THR A 43 -14.47 39.45 0.95
C THR A 43 -13.85 38.44 1.92
N THR A 44 -14.39 38.31 3.14
CA THR A 44 -13.89 37.31 4.09
C THR A 44 -14.14 35.88 3.62
N GLY A 45 -15.26 35.62 2.95
CA GLY A 45 -15.57 34.31 2.37
C GLY A 45 -14.56 33.91 1.29
N TRP A 46 -14.20 34.82 0.39
CA TRP A 46 -13.19 34.57 -0.64
C TRP A 46 -11.80 34.32 -0.07
N ILE A 47 -11.42 35.01 1.00
CA ILE A 47 -10.13 34.80 1.67
C ILE A 47 -10.05 33.39 2.27
N ILE A 48 -11.10 32.96 2.99
CA ILE A 48 -11.15 31.61 3.58
C ILE A 48 -11.13 30.54 2.48
N LEU A 49 -11.88 30.75 1.38
CA LEU A 49 -11.88 29.84 0.25
C LEU A 49 -10.51 29.73 -0.42
N GLY A 50 -9.80 30.87 -0.56
CA GLY A 50 -8.44 30.91 -1.07
C GLY A 50 -7.46 30.15 -0.17
N LEU A 51 -7.55 30.32 1.15
CA LEU A 51 -6.76 29.57 2.12
C LEU A 51 -7.00 28.06 2.03
N LEU A 52 -8.27 27.63 1.91
CA LEU A 52 -8.61 26.22 1.76
C LEU A 52 -8.06 25.63 0.44
N ALA A 53 -8.09 26.39 -0.65
CA ALA A 53 -7.54 25.96 -1.93
C ALA A 53 -6.02 25.77 -1.85
N VAL A 54 -5.30 26.67 -1.17
CA VAL A 54 -3.85 26.53 -0.95
C VAL A 54 -3.53 25.30 -0.10
N ASP A 55 -4.28 25.06 0.98
CA ASP A 55 -4.12 23.87 1.83
C ASP A 55 -4.33 22.56 1.04
N GLN A 56 -5.35 22.49 0.20
CA GLN A 56 -5.58 21.32 -0.66
C GLN A 56 -4.44 21.07 -1.65
N VAL A 57 -3.86 22.14 -2.23
CA VAL A 57 -2.73 22.01 -3.15
C VAL A 57 -1.50 21.48 -2.41
N LEU A 58 -1.20 21.99 -1.22
CA LEU A 58 -0.08 21.51 -0.40
C LEU A 58 -0.25 20.03 -0.03
N GLN A 59 -1.44 19.64 0.46
CA GLN A 59 -1.73 18.24 0.78
C GLN A 59 -1.63 17.31 -0.44
N TYR A 60 -1.95 17.83 -1.64
CA TYR A 60 -1.80 17.06 -2.87
C TYR A 60 -0.32 16.83 -3.22
N MET A 61 0.51 17.86 -3.08
CA MET A 61 1.96 17.76 -3.31
C MET A 61 2.61 16.76 -2.35
N ASP A 62 2.31 16.85 -1.04
CA ASP A 62 2.83 15.91 -0.04
C ASP A 62 2.45 14.46 -0.34
N ARG A 63 1.19 14.23 -0.75
CA ARG A 63 0.73 12.88 -1.14
C ARG A 63 1.41 12.39 -2.42
N ALA A 64 1.74 13.28 -3.35
CA ALA A 64 2.46 12.92 -4.56
C ALA A 64 3.91 12.53 -4.25
N GLU A 65 4.58 13.27 -3.38
CA GLU A 65 5.95 12.96 -2.94
C GLU A 65 6.02 11.68 -2.13
N ALA A 66 5.09 11.48 -1.19
CA ALA A 66 5.01 10.23 -0.42
C ALA A 66 4.82 9.00 -1.33
N LYS A 67 4.01 9.13 -2.40
CA LYS A 67 3.86 8.06 -3.39
C LYS A 67 5.15 7.78 -4.14
N LYS A 68 5.88 8.83 -4.56
CA LYS A 68 7.17 8.67 -5.25
C LYS A 68 8.19 7.96 -4.37
N ALA A 69 8.31 8.38 -3.12
CA ALA A 69 9.20 7.74 -2.15
C ALA A 69 8.87 6.24 -1.95
N VAL A 70 7.58 5.89 -1.85
CA VAL A 70 7.16 4.48 -1.75
C VAL A 70 7.50 3.70 -3.03
N THR A 71 7.31 4.29 -4.21
CA THR A 71 7.64 3.61 -5.47
C THR A 71 9.14 3.40 -5.64
N GLU A 72 9.96 4.37 -5.23
CA GLU A 72 11.42 4.26 -5.27
C GLU A 72 11.91 3.16 -4.32
N LEU A 73 11.36 3.09 -3.10
CA LEU A 73 11.68 2.01 -2.16
C LEU A 73 11.28 0.64 -2.71
N GLN A 74 10.12 0.52 -3.36
CA GLN A 74 9.69 -0.72 -3.99
C GLN A 74 10.63 -1.15 -5.12
N GLN A 75 11.09 -0.19 -5.94
CA GLN A 75 12.06 -0.48 -7.00
C GLN A 75 13.39 -0.96 -6.42
N ALA A 76 13.92 -0.29 -5.40
CA ALA A 76 15.15 -0.69 -4.73
C ALA A 76 15.02 -2.09 -4.08
N GLU A 77 13.86 -2.40 -3.49
CA GLU A 77 13.58 -3.75 -2.96
C GLU A 77 13.57 -4.82 -4.05
N ASP A 78 12.96 -4.54 -5.20
CA ASP A 78 12.90 -5.47 -6.32
C ASP A 78 14.28 -5.67 -6.97
N GLU A 79 15.10 -4.62 -7.06
CA GLU A 79 16.49 -4.70 -7.53
C GLU A 79 17.35 -5.54 -6.58
N ALA A 80 17.33 -5.26 -5.28
CA ALA A 80 18.04 -6.06 -4.29
C ALA A 80 17.61 -7.53 -4.31
N ARG A 81 16.34 -7.81 -4.62
CA ARG A 81 15.81 -9.16 -4.75
C ARG A 81 16.30 -9.85 -6.03
N ARG A 82 16.42 -9.13 -7.14
CA ARG A 82 17.00 -9.66 -8.39
C ARG A 82 18.47 -9.99 -8.23
N GLU A 83 19.25 -9.10 -7.64
CA GLU A 83 20.66 -9.36 -7.34
C GLU A 83 20.82 -10.58 -6.44
N PHE A 84 20.00 -10.68 -5.40
CA PHE A 84 20.01 -11.84 -4.51
C PHE A 84 19.67 -13.14 -5.24
N PHE A 85 18.71 -13.09 -6.18
CA PHE A 85 18.34 -14.22 -7.00
C PHE A 85 19.49 -14.66 -7.91
N GLU A 86 20.16 -13.71 -8.60
CA GLU A 86 21.28 -14.00 -9.49
C GLU A 86 22.47 -14.61 -8.73
N GLN A 87 22.82 -14.08 -7.56
CA GLN A 87 23.92 -14.60 -6.74
C GLN A 87 23.73 -16.04 -6.25
N HIS A 88 22.47 -16.48 -6.11
CA HIS A 88 22.14 -17.80 -5.55
C HIS A 88 21.61 -18.78 -6.59
N LYS A 89 21.44 -18.34 -7.84
CA LYS A 89 20.94 -19.17 -8.93
C LYS A 89 21.90 -20.32 -9.27
N ASP A 90 23.19 -20.01 -9.33
CA ASP A 90 24.23 -20.94 -9.80
C ASP A 90 24.83 -21.79 -8.67
N LYS A 91 24.49 -21.50 -7.40
CA LYS A 91 24.99 -22.26 -6.26
C LYS A 91 24.37 -23.67 -6.24
N PRO A 92 25.15 -24.73 -5.96
CA PRO A 92 24.63 -26.08 -5.79
C PRO A 92 23.75 -26.18 -4.54
N ALA A 93 22.70 -27.00 -4.60
CA ALA A 93 21.88 -27.28 -3.41
C ALA A 93 22.57 -28.32 -2.53
N ILE A 94 22.58 -28.07 -1.22
CA ILE A 94 23.15 -28.94 -0.20
C ILE A 94 22.24 -30.15 0.00
N HIS A 95 20.95 -29.91 0.24
CA HIS A 95 19.96 -30.96 0.50
C HIS A 95 18.53 -30.49 0.18
N GLU A 96 17.62 -31.45 0.08
CA GLU A 96 16.20 -31.22 -0.14
C GLU A 96 15.43 -31.30 1.18
N CYS A 97 14.46 -30.40 1.35
CA CYS A 97 13.62 -30.29 2.52
C CYS A 97 12.15 -30.22 2.11
N ILE A 98 11.27 -30.69 2.99
CA ILE A 98 9.82 -30.54 2.87
C ILE A 98 9.34 -29.52 3.88
N VAL A 99 8.43 -28.64 3.46
CA VAL A 99 7.83 -27.62 4.32
C VAL A 99 6.75 -28.25 5.20
N LYS A 100 6.96 -28.20 6.51
CA LYS A 100 6.01 -28.74 7.50
C LYS A 100 4.96 -27.71 7.93
N PHE A 101 5.35 -26.44 7.93
CA PHE A 101 4.50 -25.34 8.40
C PHE A 101 4.59 -24.16 7.43
N GLU A 102 3.46 -23.61 7.02
CA GLU A 102 3.42 -22.43 6.16
C GLU A 102 3.82 -21.19 6.95
N TYR A 103 4.97 -20.60 6.60
CA TYR A 103 5.42 -19.34 7.15
C TYR A 103 5.35 -18.22 6.12
N LYS A 104 4.51 -17.21 6.42
CA LYS A 104 4.35 -16.01 5.57
C LYS A 104 5.32 -14.93 6.03
N MET A 105 6.55 -14.99 5.52
CA MET A 105 7.52 -13.92 5.72
C MET A 105 7.19 -12.72 4.82
N SER A 106 6.94 -11.58 5.46
CA SER A 106 6.89 -10.28 4.78
C SER A 106 8.24 -9.60 4.92
N GLY A 107 9.16 -9.92 4.01
CA GLY A 107 10.47 -9.27 3.95
C GLY A 107 11.09 -9.38 2.56
N THR A 108 12.01 -8.47 2.24
CA THR A 108 12.69 -8.37 0.93
C THR A 108 13.39 -9.68 0.54
N ARG A 109 13.93 -10.39 1.54
CA ARG A 109 14.63 -11.68 1.37
C ARG A 109 13.76 -12.90 1.69
N GLY A 110 12.50 -12.73 2.05
CA GLY A 110 11.61 -13.85 2.38
C GLY A 110 11.27 -14.70 1.15
N LEU A 111 11.28 -16.02 1.30
CA LEU A 111 10.79 -16.92 0.25
C LEU A 111 9.27 -16.78 0.12
N LYS A 112 8.77 -16.45 -1.09
CA LYS A 112 7.34 -16.22 -1.36
C LYS A 112 6.71 -17.42 -2.07
N GLY A 113 5.40 -17.62 -1.85
CA GLY A 113 4.60 -18.62 -2.56
C GLY A 113 4.85 -20.06 -2.11
N VAL A 114 5.30 -20.25 -0.87
CA VAL A 114 5.54 -21.58 -0.29
C VAL A 114 4.25 -22.13 0.30
N SER A 115 3.88 -23.34 -0.10
CA SER A 115 2.75 -24.08 0.47
C SER A 115 3.21 -25.20 1.41
N LEU A 116 2.31 -25.71 2.23
CA LEU A 116 2.53 -26.93 3.01
C LEU A 116 2.89 -28.10 2.10
N ASN A 117 3.85 -28.92 2.52
CA ASN A 117 4.41 -30.06 1.78
C ASN A 117 5.15 -29.72 0.46
N ASP A 118 5.42 -28.45 0.18
CA ASP A 118 6.29 -28.08 -0.94
C ASP A 118 7.72 -28.58 -0.68
N ARG A 119 8.37 -29.03 -1.75
CA ARG A 119 9.79 -29.39 -1.75
C ARG A 119 10.63 -28.16 -2.02
N LEU A 120 11.56 -27.89 -1.12
CA LEU A 120 12.51 -26.80 -1.22
C LEU A 120 13.93 -27.37 -1.27
N GLU A 121 14.77 -26.78 -2.11
CA GLU A 121 16.19 -27.10 -2.16
C GLU A 121 16.94 -26.06 -1.33
N VAL A 122 17.68 -26.52 -0.31
CA VAL A 122 18.47 -25.66 0.57
C VAL A 122 19.82 -25.40 -0.09
N VAL A 123 20.14 -24.13 -0.30
CA VAL A 123 21.40 -23.67 -0.91
C VAL A 123 22.42 -23.34 0.17
N GLU A 124 22.00 -22.71 1.26
CA GLU A 124 22.88 -22.27 2.34
C GLU A 124 22.14 -22.33 3.67
N GLU A 125 22.74 -22.93 4.70
CA GLU A 125 22.19 -22.99 6.06
C GLU A 125 22.85 -21.93 6.95
N GLY A 126 22.17 -21.51 8.03
CA GLY A 126 22.77 -20.60 9.00
C GLY A 126 22.76 -19.13 8.59
N VAL A 127 21.81 -18.74 7.74
CA VAL A 127 21.69 -17.39 7.21
C VAL A 127 20.80 -16.53 8.12
N GLY A 128 21.03 -15.21 8.11
CA GLY A 128 20.25 -14.23 8.85
C GLY A 128 20.67 -14.06 10.32
N PRO A 129 19.97 -13.18 11.06
CA PRO A 129 20.29 -12.94 12.46
C PRO A 129 20.09 -14.22 13.26
N ASN A 130 21.11 -14.62 14.03
CA ASN A 130 21.18 -15.86 14.82
C ASN A 130 21.25 -17.17 14.02
N GLY A 131 21.42 -17.13 12.68
CA GLY A 131 21.57 -18.33 11.86
C GLY A 131 20.36 -19.26 11.85
N THR A 132 19.16 -18.75 12.13
CA THR A 132 17.93 -19.54 12.22
C THR A 132 17.25 -19.78 10.88
N TYR A 133 17.74 -19.13 9.81
CA TYR A 133 17.20 -19.25 8.46
C TYR A 133 18.14 -20.01 7.54
N ALA A 134 17.57 -20.55 6.48
CA ALA A 134 18.30 -21.10 5.36
C ALA A 134 17.90 -20.38 4.08
N THR A 135 18.84 -20.19 3.16
CA THR A 135 18.53 -19.75 1.80
C THR A 135 18.03 -20.97 1.03
N CYS A 136 16.76 -20.91 0.63
CA CYS A 136 16.05 -21.97 -0.05
C CYS A 136 15.66 -21.52 -1.45
N ARG A 137 15.64 -22.47 -2.39
CA ARG A 137 15.08 -22.29 -3.74
C ARG A 137 13.89 -23.21 -3.93
N ARG A 138 12.82 -22.68 -4.50
CA ARG A 138 11.62 -23.41 -4.89
C ARG A 138 11.67 -23.65 -6.39
N ARG A 139 11.42 -24.88 -6.81
CA ARG A 139 11.24 -25.23 -8.22
C ARG A 139 9.76 -25.38 -8.56
N ASP A 140 9.39 -24.96 -9.76
CA ASP A 140 8.10 -25.27 -10.34
C ASP A 140 8.04 -26.72 -10.83
N ALA A 141 6.85 -27.18 -11.19
CA ALA A 141 6.62 -28.51 -11.78
C ALA A 141 7.47 -28.77 -13.04
N ALA A 142 7.86 -27.70 -13.76
CA ALA A 142 8.75 -27.77 -14.92
C ALA A 142 10.24 -27.88 -14.57
N GLY A 143 10.61 -27.86 -13.28
CA GLY A 143 12.00 -27.90 -12.81
C GLY A 143 12.73 -26.55 -12.83
N ASN A 144 12.05 -25.48 -13.26
CA ASN A 144 12.58 -24.11 -13.25
C ASN A 144 12.56 -23.51 -11.84
N ILE A 145 13.51 -22.64 -11.54
CA ILE A 145 13.57 -21.95 -10.24
C ILE A 145 12.50 -20.85 -10.22
N ALA A 146 11.44 -21.06 -9.46
CA ALA A 146 10.34 -20.10 -9.31
C ALA A 146 10.69 -18.97 -8.35
N SER A 147 11.35 -19.30 -7.24
CA SER A 147 11.70 -18.32 -6.22
C SER A 147 12.89 -18.76 -5.39
N ILE A 148 13.65 -17.78 -4.91
CA ILE A 148 14.76 -17.96 -3.98
C ILE A 148 14.53 -16.98 -2.81
N GLY A 149 14.83 -17.41 -1.60
CA GLY A 149 14.67 -16.59 -0.40
C GLY A 149 14.99 -17.34 0.87
N TRP A 150 14.92 -16.63 1.98
CA TRP A 150 15.12 -17.14 3.33
C TRP A 150 13.87 -17.83 3.84
N TYR A 151 14.08 -18.98 4.48
CA TYR A 151 13.05 -19.74 5.17
C TYR A 151 13.56 -20.28 6.50
N PRO A 152 12.77 -20.25 7.59
CA PRO A 152 13.22 -20.70 8.89
C PRO A 152 13.43 -22.21 8.94
N LEU A 153 14.58 -22.63 9.49
CA LEU A 153 14.98 -24.03 9.59
C LEU A 153 13.98 -24.87 10.40
N SER A 154 13.37 -24.29 11.44
CA SER A 154 12.41 -24.98 12.32
C SER A 154 11.10 -25.36 11.64
N PHE A 155 10.82 -24.82 10.44
CA PHE A 155 9.58 -25.07 9.69
C PHE A 155 9.79 -26.10 8.58
N MET A 156 11.01 -26.63 8.45
CA MET A 156 11.43 -27.53 7.38
C MET A 156 11.85 -28.87 7.96
N GLU A 157 11.57 -29.94 7.22
CA GLU A 157 12.01 -31.29 7.55
C GLU A 157 12.97 -31.78 6.48
N LYS A 158 14.16 -32.24 6.90
CA LYS A 158 15.20 -32.72 5.98
C LYS A 158 14.77 -34.04 5.37
N VAL A 159 14.71 -34.10 4.04
CA VAL A 159 14.45 -35.35 3.33
C VAL A 159 15.74 -36.14 3.34
N HIS A 160 15.80 -37.20 4.14
CA HIS A 160 16.95 -38.09 4.14
C HIS A 160 16.96 -38.84 2.80
N LYS A 161 17.83 -38.41 1.86
CA LYS A 161 18.04 -39.20 0.64
C LYS A 161 18.61 -40.56 1.05
N PRO A 162 17.95 -41.69 0.72
CA PRO A 162 18.57 -42.98 0.94
C PRO A 162 19.85 -43.02 0.10
N ARG A 163 21.00 -43.30 0.74
CA ARG A 163 22.27 -43.53 0.03
C ARG A 163 22.01 -44.59 -1.05
N GLN A 164 22.01 -44.19 -2.32
CA GLN A 164 22.13 -45.14 -3.40
C GLN A 164 23.54 -45.73 -3.28
N LYS A 165 23.59 -47.00 -2.86
CA LYS A 165 24.81 -47.81 -2.81
C LYS A 165 25.18 -48.25 -4.22
#